data_AF-A0A3M6W9H2-F1
#
_entry.id   AF-A0A3M6W9H2-F1
#
_cell.length_a   1.000
_cell.length_b   1.000
_cell.length_c   1.000
_cell.angle_alpha   90.00
_cell.angle_beta   90.00
_cell.angle_gamma   90.00
#
_symmetry.space_group_name_H-M   'P 1'
#
loop_
_entity.id
_entity.type
_entity.pdbx_description
1 polymer ?
#
loop_
_entity_poly.entity_id
_entity_poly.type
_entity_poly.pdbx_seq_one_letter_code
_entity_poly.pdbx_strand_id
1 'polypeptide(L)'
;MVTTNPTGNHSAIPTQDRYIYAILATFASSSLLLGLIETKRPVWYVYFGSWLVGLLGETGCLVCQILADRGSDFWPIALHSARAFCLLGLTLLGAVLVLRSRQKFIKKQGESESLLANGNGHATREPETYGTANGNSARKDDIADDDDDYDIESDSEEPAEDRKLKKEQRKRLEGAGNWLNYLADFKVFIPMLWPSKDRFVQACLATVAVVLVAGRFLNILVPKALGELTNELARTAGDGIVPWHQLGMWMLWSWLNSSVGISLIQSLAELPVQQFAFKSIGSTAFGHIMGLSMDFHNEKNSGELIRAIEQGQNLQGLLEFIAFQVGPMFLDLVISFVYVYTLFDVYMTLILLAIGLSYVWIGAKTTSWSIKQRRQFNTALRNESKVQNEAINNWQTVSHFNRGAYEVDRYRNTLDDFNKAEWRYYVSFYLGGSGQSLVMLVGRLAAHALAAYRIAQGRAPIGHFVTLTAYWRTVEGPLASVSWSIRRVSQMLTDSERLLQLMLTKPSVTDAPNATQLV
;
A
#
# COMPACT_ATOMS: atom_id res chain seq x y z
N MET A 1 -44.13 -4.44 11.68
CA MET A 1 -45.58 -4.61 11.46
C MET A 1 -45.80 -4.49 9.96
N VAL A 2 -46.12 -5.60 9.31
CA VAL A 2 -46.27 -5.70 7.85
C VAL A 2 -47.67 -5.19 7.49
N THR A 3 -47.77 -4.04 6.84
CA THR A 3 -49.02 -3.55 6.27
C THR A 3 -49.14 -4.07 4.84
N THR A 4 -50.03 -5.04 4.65
CA THR A 4 -50.44 -5.60 3.35
C THR A 4 -51.34 -4.61 2.61
N ASN A 5 -50.92 -4.19 1.41
CA ASN A 5 -51.75 -3.45 0.47
C ASN A 5 -52.39 -4.46 -0.52
N PRO A 6 -53.71 -4.48 -0.74
CA PRO A 6 -54.38 -5.53 -1.51
C PRO A 6 -54.61 -5.09 -2.96
N THR A 7 -53.57 -5.08 -3.78
CA THR A 7 -53.72 -5.19 -5.24
C THR A 7 -52.54 -6.00 -5.79
N GLY A 8 -52.86 -7.13 -6.42
CA GLY A 8 -51.88 -8.05 -6.96
C GLY A 8 -51.03 -7.38 -8.05
N ASN A 9 -49.78 -7.10 -7.71
CA ASN A 9 -48.67 -7.01 -8.65
C ASN A 9 -47.48 -7.68 -7.99
N HIS A 10 -47.15 -8.88 -8.45
CA HIS A 10 -46.00 -9.64 -7.97
C HIS A 10 -44.71 -8.86 -8.29
N SER A 11 -44.00 -8.49 -7.23
CA SER A 11 -42.55 -8.21 -7.18
C SER A 11 -41.95 -7.46 -8.37
N ALA A 12 -42.23 -6.16 -8.50
CA ALA A 12 -41.28 -5.27 -9.13
C ALA A 12 -40.08 -5.11 -8.18
N ILE A 13 -38.88 -5.55 -8.59
CA ILE A 13 -37.62 -5.14 -7.95
C ILE A 13 -37.67 -3.61 -7.86
N PRO A 14 -37.48 -2.99 -6.68
CA PRO A 14 -37.65 -1.55 -6.54
C PRO A 14 -36.75 -0.82 -7.53
N THR A 15 -37.30 0.16 -8.24
CA THR A 15 -36.61 0.94 -9.29
C THR A 15 -35.28 1.53 -8.81
N GLN A 16 -35.16 1.76 -7.50
CA GLN A 16 -33.94 2.18 -6.81
C GLN A 16 -32.77 1.20 -7.03
N ASP A 17 -32.99 -0.10 -6.85
CA ASP A 17 -31.95 -1.15 -6.93
C ASP A 17 -31.32 -1.22 -8.34
N ARG A 18 -32.11 -0.87 -9.37
CA ARG A 18 -31.66 -0.83 -10.78
C ARG A 18 -30.64 0.29 -11.00
N TYR A 19 -30.90 1.48 -10.49
CA TYR A 19 -29.95 2.61 -10.58
C TYR A 19 -28.69 2.36 -9.75
N ILE A 20 -28.85 1.71 -8.59
CA ILE A 20 -27.75 1.34 -7.70
C ILE A 20 -26.79 0.36 -8.39
N TYR A 21 -27.34 -0.71 -8.97
CA TYR A 21 -26.57 -1.66 -9.75
C TYR A 21 -25.90 -0.98 -10.95
N ALA A 22 -26.61 -0.09 -11.64
CA ALA A 22 -26.07 0.63 -12.77
C ALA A 22 -24.88 1.51 -12.40
N ILE A 23 -24.94 2.20 -11.26
CA ILE A 23 -23.85 3.05 -10.77
C ILE A 23 -22.67 2.20 -10.27
N LEU A 24 -22.91 1.15 -9.48
CA LEU A 24 -21.85 0.25 -9.00
C LEU A 24 -21.07 -0.38 -10.16
N ALA A 25 -21.77 -0.80 -11.20
CA ALA A 25 -21.16 -1.48 -12.34
C ALA A 25 -20.48 -0.49 -13.32
N THR A 26 -20.94 0.77 -13.44
CA THR A 26 -20.15 1.82 -14.14
C THR A 26 -18.89 2.17 -13.37
N PHE A 27 -18.94 2.25 -12.03
CA PHE A 27 -17.77 2.47 -11.19
C PHE A 27 -16.75 1.33 -11.31
N ALA A 28 -17.19 0.08 -11.21
CA ALA A 28 -16.32 -1.08 -11.40
C ALA A 28 -15.64 -1.07 -12.78
N SER A 29 -16.40 -0.80 -13.84
CA SER A 29 -15.87 -0.73 -15.21
C SER A 29 -14.89 0.44 -15.40
N SER A 30 -15.17 1.59 -14.78
CA SER A 30 -14.31 2.79 -14.84
C SER A 30 -12.99 2.56 -14.10
N SER A 31 -13.02 1.86 -12.95
CA SER A 31 -11.81 1.53 -12.18
C SER A 31 -10.87 0.59 -12.96
N LEU A 32 -11.42 -0.41 -13.66
CA LEU A 32 -10.66 -1.32 -14.51
C LEU A 32 -10.05 -0.61 -15.72
N LEU A 33 -10.78 0.34 -16.31
CA LEU A 33 -10.30 1.15 -17.43
C LEU A 33 -9.19 2.12 -16.98
N LEU A 34 -9.32 2.71 -15.79
CA LEU A 34 -8.27 3.52 -15.17
C LEU A 34 -6.99 2.69 -14.96
N GLY A 35 -7.13 1.49 -14.40
CA GLY A 35 -6.01 0.57 -14.19
C GLY A 35 -5.31 0.15 -15.49
N LEU A 36 -6.04 0.09 -16.61
CA LEU A 36 -5.47 -0.19 -17.94
C LEU A 36 -4.68 0.99 -18.51
N ILE A 37 -5.17 2.23 -18.32
CA ILE A 37 -4.49 3.44 -18.81
C ILE A 37 -3.16 3.65 -18.09
N GLU A 38 -3.04 3.18 -16.85
CA GLU A 38 -1.85 3.40 -16.04
C GLU A 38 -0.78 2.32 -16.17
N THR A 39 -1.16 1.10 -16.52
CA THR A 39 -0.20 0.00 -16.61
C THR A 39 0.61 0.10 -17.91
N LYS A 40 1.91 0.36 -17.81
CA LYS A 40 2.85 0.36 -18.96
C LYS A 40 2.95 -1.04 -19.63
N ARG A 41 2.74 -2.12 -18.85
CA ARG A 41 2.71 -3.53 -19.32
C ARG A 41 1.50 -4.27 -18.71
N PRO A 42 0.28 -4.07 -19.23
CA PRO A 42 -0.91 -4.67 -18.66
C PRO A 42 -0.92 -6.19 -18.88
N VAL A 43 -1.27 -6.92 -17.83
CA VAL A 43 -1.53 -8.37 -17.90
C VAL A 43 -2.93 -8.58 -18.46
N TRP A 44 -3.05 -8.63 -19.78
CA TRP A 44 -4.32 -8.54 -20.52
C TRP A 44 -5.38 -9.58 -20.14
N TYR A 45 -5.00 -10.77 -19.66
CA TYR A 45 -5.98 -11.83 -19.33
C TYR A 45 -6.84 -11.47 -18.09
N VAL A 46 -6.32 -10.70 -17.15
CA VAL A 46 -7.03 -10.27 -15.93
C VAL A 46 -8.14 -9.27 -16.28
N TYR A 47 -7.82 -8.28 -17.12
CA TYR A 47 -8.78 -7.28 -17.61
C TYR A 47 -9.82 -7.92 -18.52
N PHE A 48 -9.38 -8.79 -19.44
CA PHE A 48 -10.28 -9.52 -20.33
C PHE A 48 -11.27 -10.40 -19.55
N GLY A 49 -10.79 -11.17 -18.57
CA GLY A 49 -11.66 -12.00 -17.73
C GLY A 49 -12.68 -11.16 -16.96
N SER A 50 -12.26 -10.02 -16.43
CA SER A 50 -13.14 -9.11 -15.68
C SER A 50 -14.23 -8.47 -16.56
N TRP A 51 -13.87 -8.03 -17.77
CA TRP A 51 -14.84 -7.48 -18.71
C TRP A 51 -15.77 -8.53 -19.31
N LEU A 52 -15.30 -9.77 -19.51
CA LEU A 52 -16.12 -10.89 -19.98
C LEU A 52 -17.17 -11.29 -18.95
N VAL A 53 -16.77 -11.42 -17.68
CA VAL A 53 -17.69 -11.67 -16.57
C VAL A 53 -18.69 -10.52 -16.44
N GLY A 54 -18.24 -9.26 -16.57
CA GLY A 54 -19.11 -8.09 -16.57
C GLY A 54 -20.12 -8.08 -17.73
N LEU A 55 -19.71 -8.47 -18.94
CA LEU A 55 -20.57 -8.58 -20.10
C LEU A 55 -21.63 -9.67 -19.92
N LEU A 56 -21.24 -10.84 -19.41
CA LEU A 56 -22.17 -11.93 -19.12
C LEU A 56 -23.20 -11.53 -18.05
N GLY A 57 -22.76 -10.79 -17.02
CA GLY A 57 -23.66 -10.24 -15.99
C GLY A 57 -24.67 -9.24 -16.56
N GLU A 58 -24.21 -8.26 -17.35
CA GLU A 58 -25.08 -7.22 -17.94
C GLU A 58 -26.04 -7.78 -18.99
N THR A 59 -25.59 -8.74 -19.81
CA THR A 59 -26.45 -9.43 -20.78
C THR A 59 -27.50 -10.29 -20.09
N GLY A 60 -27.14 -10.97 -18.99
CA GLY A 60 -28.10 -11.68 -18.13
C GLY A 60 -29.15 -10.75 -17.53
N CYS A 61 -28.74 -9.58 -17.00
CA CYS A 61 -29.66 -8.57 -16.48
C CYS A 61 -30.58 -7.99 -17.56
N LEU A 62 -30.06 -7.70 -18.76
CA LEU A 62 -30.84 -7.24 -19.92
C LEU A 62 -31.92 -8.25 -20.33
N VAL A 63 -31.56 -9.54 -20.40
CA VAL A 63 -32.50 -10.62 -20.75
C VAL A 63 -33.57 -10.76 -19.67
N CYS A 64 -33.20 -10.78 -18.40
CA CYS A 64 -34.15 -10.80 -17.29
C CYS A 64 -35.08 -9.57 -17.30
N GLN A 65 -34.58 -8.40 -17.70
CA GLN A 65 -35.38 -7.18 -17.77
C GLN A 65 -36.38 -7.19 -18.92
N ILE A 66 -35.99 -7.68 -20.10
CA ILE A 66 -36.88 -7.85 -21.25
C ILE A 66 -37.96 -8.92 -20.96
N LEU A 67 -37.63 -9.94 -20.16
CA LEU A 67 -38.57 -10.99 -19.75
C LEU A 67 -39.53 -10.53 -18.64
N ALA A 68 -39.07 -9.65 -17.73
CA ALA A 68 -39.85 -9.22 -16.57
C ALA A 68 -40.70 -7.96 -16.80
N ASP A 69 -40.27 -7.04 -17.68
CA ASP A 69 -40.93 -5.74 -17.88
C ASP A 69 -41.69 -5.70 -19.23
N ARG A 70 -43.04 -5.76 -19.17
CA ARG A 70 -43.93 -5.43 -20.30
C ARG A 70 -44.39 -3.96 -20.30
N GLY A 71 -43.83 -3.13 -19.41
CA GLY A 71 -44.19 -1.73 -19.17
C GLY A 71 -43.17 -0.71 -19.71
N SER A 72 -43.68 0.50 -20.01
CA SER A 72 -43.16 1.50 -20.95
C SER A 72 -42.02 2.42 -20.47
N ASP A 73 -40.95 1.92 -19.84
CA ASP A 73 -39.79 2.75 -19.50
C ASP A 73 -38.57 2.47 -20.41
N PHE A 74 -38.33 3.35 -21.39
CA PHE A 74 -37.25 3.22 -22.38
C PHE A 74 -35.83 3.48 -21.80
N TRP A 75 -35.72 4.42 -20.86
CA TRP A 75 -34.45 4.87 -20.29
C TRP A 75 -33.56 3.79 -19.66
N PRO A 76 -34.08 2.86 -18.83
CA PRO A 76 -33.24 1.82 -18.24
C PRO A 76 -32.74 0.80 -19.28
N ILE A 77 -33.56 0.47 -20.29
CA ILE A 77 -33.17 -0.42 -21.38
C ILE A 77 -32.07 0.24 -22.25
N ALA A 78 -32.20 1.55 -22.49
CA ALA A 78 -31.19 2.34 -23.22
C ALA A 78 -29.85 2.40 -22.45
N LEU A 79 -29.88 2.55 -21.12
CA LEU A 79 -28.67 2.60 -20.31
C LEU A 79 -27.94 1.25 -20.28
N HIS A 80 -28.65 0.14 -20.07
CA HIS A 80 -28.05 -1.20 -20.05
C HIS A 80 -27.54 -1.62 -21.44
N SER A 81 -28.25 -1.28 -22.52
CA SER A 81 -27.80 -1.58 -23.89
C SER A 81 -26.56 -0.78 -24.30
N ALA A 82 -26.49 0.51 -23.95
CA ALA A 82 -25.28 1.32 -24.17
C ALA A 82 -24.07 0.77 -23.41
N ARG A 83 -24.27 0.27 -22.19
CA ARG A 83 -23.20 -0.31 -21.36
C ARG A 83 -22.76 -1.69 -21.84
N ALA A 84 -23.71 -2.56 -22.19
CA ALA A 84 -23.40 -3.84 -22.81
C ALA A 84 -22.59 -3.64 -24.11
N PHE A 85 -22.93 -2.61 -24.90
CA PHE A 85 -22.16 -2.23 -26.09
C PHE A 85 -20.73 -1.75 -25.77
N CYS A 86 -20.55 -0.90 -24.76
CA CYS A 86 -19.22 -0.47 -24.31
C CYS A 86 -18.36 -1.65 -23.80
N LEU A 87 -18.93 -2.54 -22.99
CA LEU A 87 -18.24 -3.74 -22.50
C LEU A 87 -17.94 -4.73 -23.62
N LEU A 88 -18.81 -4.85 -24.62
CA LEU A 88 -18.58 -5.65 -25.82
C LEU A 88 -17.40 -5.07 -26.62
N GLY A 89 -17.33 -3.75 -26.78
CA GLY A 89 -16.17 -3.08 -27.39
C GLY A 89 -14.86 -3.35 -26.64
N LEU A 90 -14.88 -3.27 -25.31
CA LEU A 90 -13.69 -3.51 -24.47
C LEU A 90 -13.27 -4.99 -24.46
N THR A 91 -14.22 -5.94 -24.44
CA THR A 91 -13.93 -7.38 -24.52
C THR A 91 -13.38 -7.78 -25.89
N LEU A 92 -13.91 -7.24 -26.99
CA LEU A 92 -13.37 -7.45 -28.34
C LEU A 92 -11.95 -6.87 -28.46
N LEU A 93 -11.72 -5.67 -27.95
CA LEU A 93 -10.38 -5.06 -27.94
C LEU A 93 -9.39 -5.87 -27.11
N GLY A 94 -9.81 -6.33 -25.92
CA GLY A 94 -9.04 -7.26 -25.09
C GLY A 94 -8.72 -8.58 -25.80
N ALA A 95 -9.69 -9.18 -26.48
CA ALA A 95 -9.50 -10.42 -27.25
C ALA A 95 -8.50 -10.25 -28.39
N VAL A 96 -8.61 -9.16 -29.16
CA VAL A 96 -7.68 -8.85 -30.26
C VAL A 96 -6.26 -8.67 -29.72
N LEU A 97 -6.08 -7.98 -28.59
CA LEU A 97 -4.77 -7.73 -28.00
C LEU A 97 -4.15 -8.99 -27.37
N VAL A 98 -4.95 -9.86 -26.76
CA VAL A 98 -4.52 -11.18 -26.26
C VAL A 98 -4.12 -12.10 -27.41
N LEU A 99 -4.86 -12.11 -28.52
CA LEU A 99 -4.49 -12.88 -29.70
C LEU A 99 -3.20 -12.36 -30.34
N ARG A 100 -3.02 -11.03 -30.37
CA ARG A 100 -1.81 -10.39 -30.90
C ARG A 100 -0.58 -10.62 -30.01
N SER A 101 -0.75 -10.66 -28.68
CA SER A 101 0.32 -10.99 -27.75
C SER A 101 0.72 -12.47 -27.85
N ARG A 102 -0.26 -13.37 -28.01
CA ARG A 102 -0.03 -14.80 -28.26
C ARG A 102 0.68 -15.04 -29.59
N GLN A 103 0.30 -14.34 -30.66
CA GLN A 103 1.01 -14.39 -31.96
C GLN A 103 2.46 -13.87 -31.85
N LYS A 104 2.69 -12.77 -31.13
CA LYS A 104 4.06 -12.27 -30.87
C LYS A 104 4.90 -13.28 -30.07
N PHE A 105 4.31 -13.93 -29.08
CA PHE A 105 4.98 -14.97 -28.28
C PHE A 105 5.36 -16.18 -29.14
N ILE A 106 4.43 -16.66 -29.98
CA ILE A 106 4.68 -17.78 -30.93
C ILE A 106 5.76 -17.39 -31.95
N LYS A 107 5.74 -16.16 -32.48
CA LYS A 107 6.77 -15.67 -33.41
C LYS A 107 8.15 -15.60 -32.75
N LYS A 108 8.22 -15.17 -31.49
CA LYS A 108 9.48 -15.09 -30.72
C LYS A 108 10.04 -16.48 -30.40
N GLN A 109 9.19 -17.49 -30.17
CA GLN A 109 9.60 -18.89 -30.04
C GLN A 109 10.09 -19.48 -31.38
N GLY A 110 9.41 -19.20 -32.50
CA GLY A 110 9.88 -19.63 -33.82
C GLY A 110 11.22 -19.01 -34.24
N GLU A 111 11.50 -17.76 -33.83
CA GLU A 111 12.80 -17.10 -34.05
C GLU A 111 13.90 -17.62 -33.11
N SER A 112 13.56 -18.17 -31.93
CA SER A 112 14.54 -18.79 -31.02
C SER A 112 14.81 -20.26 -31.32
N GLU A 113 13.90 -20.95 -31.99
CA GLU A 113 14.15 -22.29 -32.54
C GLU A 113 15.05 -22.27 -33.80
N SER A 114 15.00 -21.20 -34.62
CA SER A 114 15.84 -21.13 -35.83
C SER A 114 17.33 -20.90 -35.53
N LEU A 115 17.67 -20.37 -34.34
CA LEU A 115 19.06 -20.17 -33.90
C LEU A 115 19.75 -21.45 -33.40
N LEU A 116 19.01 -22.54 -33.18
CA LEU A 116 19.56 -23.84 -32.81
C LEU A 116 19.59 -24.84 -33.99
N ALA A 117 19.04 -24.45 -35.14
CA ALA A 117 18.91 -25.32 -36.31
C ALA A 117 20.03 -25.17 -37.36
N ASN A 118 21.12 -24.45 -37.06
CA ASN A 118 22.26 -24.36 -37.98
C ASN A 118 23.59 -24.60 -37.28
N GLY A 119 23.73 -25.77 -36.67
CA GLY A 119 25.03 -26.32 -36.30
C GLY A 119 25.58 -27.15 -37.46
N ASN A 120 26.47 -26.55 -38.28
CA ASN A 120 27.53 -27.27 -38.99
C ASN A 120 28.48 -26.27 -39.70
N GLY A 121 29.77 -26.35 -39.34
CA GLY A 121 30.84 -26.00 -40.28
C GLY A 121 31.78 -24.86 -39.88
N HIS A 122 32.95 -25.27 -39.39
CA HIS A 122 34.26 -24.64 -39.50
C HIS A 122 34.63 -23.39 -38.69
N ALA A 123 35.52 -23.66 -37.73
CA ALA A 123 36.48 -22.71 -37.17
C ALA A 123 37.47 -22.23 -38.24
N THR A 124 37.61 -20.91 -38.36
CA THR A 124 38.81 -20.26 -38.89
C THR A 124 39.22 -19.13 -37.95
N ARG A 125 40.48 -19.25 -37.53
CA ARG A 125 41.24 -18.42 -36.60
C ARG A 125 41.98 -17.36 -37.42
N GLU A 126 42.02 -16.10 -36.99
CA GLU A 126 43.06 -15.08 -37.29
C GLU A 126 42.68 -13.68 -36.72
N PRO A 127 43.63 -12.73 -36.52
CA PRO A 127 44.52 -12.66 -35.36
C PRO A 127 44.36 -11.36 -34.55
N GLU A 128 44.89 -11.37 -33.32
CA GLU A 128 44.98 -10.21 -32.43
C GLU A 128 45.81 -9.08 -33.06
N THR A 129 45.22 -7.88 -33.14
CA THR A 129 45.93 -6.65 -33.50
C THR A 129 46.00 -5.76 -32.27
N TYR A 130 47.22 -5.57 -31.76
CA TYR A 130 47.57 -4.56 -30.76
C TYR A 130 47.40 -3.15 -31.37
N GLY A 131 46.51 -2.35 -30.79
CA GLY A 131 46.28 -0.96 -31.20
C GLY A 131 45.98 -0.09 -30.00
N THR A 132 46.88 0.86 -29.72
CA THR A 132 46.73 1.91 -28.72
C THR A 132 45.67 2.92 -29.14
N ALA A 133 44.69 3.23 -28.28
CA ALA A 133 43.80 4.36 -28.46
C ALA A 133 43.60 5.13 -27.14
N ASN A 134 44.00 6.39 -27.17
CA ASN A 134 43.89 7.39 -26.13
C ASN A 134 42.56 8.16 -26.29
N GLY A 135 41.97 8.60 -25.19
CA GLY A 135 41.10 9.78 -25.12
C GLY A 135 39.63 9.63 -25.50
N ASN A 136 38.77 9.86 -24.49
CA ASN A 136 37.39 10.33 -24.59
C ASN A 136 36.41 9.53 -25.46
N SER A 137 35.70 8.60 -24.82
CA SER A 137 34.28 8.43 -25.10
C SER A 137 33.51 8.35 -23.79
N ALA A 138 32.80 9.42 -23.48
CA ALA A 138 31.67 9.39 -22.57
C ALA A 138 30.63 8.46 -23.20
N ARG A 139 30.68 7.18 -22.83
CA ARG A 139 29.63 6.23 -23.18
C ARG A 139 28.45 6.51 -22.26
N LYS A 140 27.58 7.35 -22.80
CA LYS A 140 26.23 7.59 -22.32
C LYS A 140 25.42 6.32 -22.64
N ASP A 141 25.59 5.28 -21.83
CA ASP A 141 24.64 4.17 -21.82
C ASP A 141 23.38 4.66 -21.10
N ASP A 142 22.55 5.40 -21.85
CA ASP A 142 21.16 5.69 -21.51
C ASP A 142 20.35 4.38 -21.62
N ILE A 143 20.59 3.44 -20.71
CA ILE A 143 19.57 2.45 -20.35
C ILE A 143 18.77 3.13 -19.23
N ALA A 144 17.76 3.88 -19.65
CA ALA A 144 16.68 4.29 -18.77
C ALA A 144 15.91 3.03 -18.37
N ASP A 145 16.42 2.32 -17.35
CA ASP A 145 15.59 1.44 -16.53
C ASP A 145 14.65 2.35 -15.74
N ASP A 146 13.55 2.68 -16.40
CA ASP A 146 12.40 3.43 -15.90
C ASP A 146 11.51 2.52 -15.03
N ASP A 147 12.14 1.62 -14.26
CA ASP A 147 11.48 0.79 -13.27
C ASP A 147 11.27 1.63 -12.01
N ASP A 148 10.05 2.15 -11.94
CA ASP A 148 9.42 2.91 -10.88
C ASP A 148 9.34 2.11 -9.56
N ASP A 149 10.48 1.81 -8.92
CA ASP A 149 10.46 1.31 -7.55
C ASP A 149 11.37 2.07 -6.60
N TYR A 150 10.86 2.19 -5.37
CA TYR A 150 11.09 3.31 -4.47
C TYR A 150 11.87 2.93 -3.23
N ASP A 151 13.15 2.58 -3.40
CA ASP A 151 14.08 2.56 -2.27
C ASP A 151 14.78 3.92 -2.15
N ILE A 152 14.47 4.60 -1.06
CA ILE A 152 15.09 5.86 -0.64
C ILE A 152 16.08 5.49 0.46
N GLU A 153 17.08 4.71 0.10
CA GLU A 153 18.30 4.56 0.88
C GLU A 153 19.51 4.94 0.04
N SER A 154 20.50 5.48 0.72
CA SER A 154 21.67 6.20 0.18
C SER A 154 22.54 5.32 -0.73
N ASP A 155 22.22 5.33 -2.02
CA ASP A 155 22.81 4.46 -3.04
C ASP A 155 24.30 4.75 -3.40
N SER A 156 24.98 5.65 -2.67
CA SER A 156 26.30 6.16 -3.08
C SER A 156 27.43 6.02 -2.06
N GLU A 157 27.14 5.69 -0.80
CA GLU A 157 28.18 5.39 0.20
C GLU A 157 28.34 3.89 0.48
N GLU A 158 27.46 3.06 -0.10
CA GLU A 158 27.49 1.62 0.13
C GLU A 158 28.62 0.93 -0.69
N PRO A 159 29.41 0.03 -0.05
CA PRO A 159 30.35 -0.85 -0.72
C PRO A 159 29.76 -1.51 -1.98
N ALA A 160 30.60 -1.79 -2.98
CA ALA A 160 30.14 -2.35 -4.26
C ALA A 160 29.44 -3.72 -4.10
N GLU A 161 29.70 -4.44 -3.01
CA GLU A 161 29.03 -5.70 -2.65
C GLU A 161 27.60 -5.48 -2.17
N ASP A 162 27.36 -4.50 -1.30
CA ASP A 162 26.03 -4.15 -0.79
C ASP A 162 25.09 -3.72 -1.94
N ARG A 163 25.61 -2.97 -2.92
CA ARG A 163 24.87 -2.61 -4.14
C ARG A 163 24.52 -3.80 -5.02
N LYS A 164 25.35 -4.84 -5.07
CA LYS A 164 25.04 -6.07 -5.82
C LYS A 164 23.98 -6.88 -5.08
N LEU A 165 24.08 -6.97 -3.76
CA LEU A 165 23.09 -7.59 -2.88
C LEU A 165 21.72 -6.92 -3.01
N LYS A 166 21.63 -5.59 -2.87
CA LYS A 166 20.37 -4.85 -3.06
C LYS A 166 19.78 -5.03 -4.46
N LYS A 167 20.62 -5.10 -5.51
CA LYS A 167 20.16 -5.42 -6.88
C LYS A 167 19.63 -6.84 -7.03
N GLU A 168 20.23 -7.82 -6.35
CA GLU A 168 19.74 -9.20 -6.32
C GLU A 168 18.43 -9.33 -5.53
N GLN A 169 18.32 -8.64 -4.39
CA GLN A 169 17.10 -8.52 -3.58
C GLN A 169 15.97 -7.92 -4.43
N ARG A 170 16.25 -6.82 -5.15
CA ARG A 170 15.30 -6.17 -6.07
C ARG A 170 14.87 -7.10 -7.21
N LYS A 171 15.80 -7.84 -7.82
CA LYS A 171 15.47 -8.85 -8.84
C LYS A 171 14.60 -9.98 -8.31
N ARG A 172 14.74 -10.35 -7.02
CA ARG A 172 13.87 -11.33 -6.36
C ARG A 172 12.48 -10.76 -6.09
N LEU A 173 12.38 -9.51 -5.65
CA LEU A 173 11.12 -8.79 -5.49
C LEU A 173 10.35 -8.68 -6.83
N GLU A 174 11.04 -8.29 -7.90
CA GLU A 174 10.48 -8.20 -9.26
C GLU A 174 10.16 -9.59 -9.86
N GLY A 175 11.00 -10.59 -9.61
CA GLY A 175 10.86 -11.95 -10.11
C GLY A 175 9.80 -12.79 -9.37
N ALA A 176 9.48 -12.44 -8.12
CA ALA A 176 8.51 -13.20 -7.31
C ALA A 176 7.08 -13.09 -7.84
N GLY A 177 6.75 -12.07 -8.64
CA GLY A 177 5.43 -11.86 -9.30
C GLY A 177 4.22 -11.78 -8.35
N ASN A 178 4.41 -12.09 -7.07
CA ASN A 178 3.42 -12.31 -6.06
C ASN A 178 4.07 -12.00 -4.69
N TRP A 179 4.04 -10.72 -4.31
CA TRP A 179 4.55 -10.20 -3.03
C TRP A 179 4.09 -11.00 -1.80
N LEU A 180 2.95 -11.70 -1.91
CA LEU A 180 2.43 -12.61 -0.89
C LEU A 180 3.36 -13.82 -0.63
N ASN A 181 4.03 -14.33 -1.66
CA ASN A 181 4.99 -15.43 -1.51
C ASN A 181 6.24 -14.94 -0.78
N TYR A 182 6.70 -13.73 -1.10
CA TYR A 182 7.84 -13.13 -0.39
C TYR A 182 7.51 -12.88 1.09
N LEU A 183 6.30 -12.40 1.40
CA LEU A 183 5.82 -12.31 2.78
C LEU A 183 5.73 -13.71 3.46
N ALA A 184 5.46 -14.77 2.69
CA ALA A 184 5.38 -16.12 3.21
C ALA A 184 6.76 -16.68 3.64
N ASP A 185 7.86 -16.23 3.04
CA ASP A 185 9.22 -16.65 3.43
C ASP A 185 9.56 -16.17 4.85
N PHE A 186 8.98 -15.05 5.29
CA PHE A 186 9.11 -14.55 6.66
C PHE A 186 8.29 -15.31 7.71
N LYS A 187 7.46 -16.30 7.30
CA LYS A 187 6.72 -17.15 8.25
C LYS A 187 7.63 -17.92 9.20
N VAL A 188 8.90 -18.12 8.84
CA VAL A 188 9.93 -18.75 9.69
C VAL A 188 10.05 -18.06 11.06
N PHE A 189 9.75 -16.76 11.14
CA PHE A 189 9.86 -15.98 12.37
C PHE A 189 8.60 -15.99 13.24
N ILE A 190 7.44 -16.41 12.71
CA ILE A 190 6.17 -16.48 13.48
C ILE A 190 6.30 -17.39 14.72
N PRO A 191 6.87 -18.61 14.62
CA PRO A 191 7.07 -19.46 15.78
C PRO A 191 8.00 -18.84 16.84
N MET A 192 8.99 -18.03 16.44
CA MET A 192 9.92 -17.36 17.35
C MET A 192 9.24 -16.26 18.16
N LEU A 193 8.20 -15.63 17.59
CA LEU A 193 7.44 -14.56 18.23
C LEU A 193 6.36 -15.07 19.17
N TRP A 194 5.94 -16.33 19.03
CA TRP A 194 4.89 -16.88 19.87
C TRP A 194 5.42 -17.15 21.29
N PRO A 195 4.89 -16.46 22.32
CA PRO A 195 5.41 -16.53 23.68
C PRO A 195 4.96 -17.80 24.41
N SER A 196 5.32 -18.99 23.92
CA SER A 196 4.85 -20.28 24.46
C SER A 196 5.17 -20.48 25.94
N LYS A 197 6.29 -19.92 26.40
CA LYS A 197 6.86 -20.19 27.73
C LYS A 197 6.51 -19.13 28.78
N ASP A 198 6.13 -17.93 28.37
CA ASP A 198 5.91 -16.80 29.27
C ASP A 198 4.41 -16.45 29.38
N ARG A 199 3.80 -16.82 30.51
CA ARG A 199 2.36 -16.61 30.77
C ARG A 199 2.01 -15.12 30.92
N PHE A 200 2.96 -14.29 31.35
CA PHE A 200 2.75 -12.84 31.48
C PHE A 200 2.61 -12.22 30.08
N VAL A 201 3.53 -12.55 29.17
CA VAL A 201 3.49 -12.05 27.78
C VAL A 201 2.25 -12.58 27.04
N GLN A 202 1.83 -13.82 27.29
CA GLN A 202 0.55 -14.34 26.76
C GLN A 202 -0.66 -13.53 27.23
N ALA A 203 -0.71 -13.17 28.52
CA ALA A 203 -1.78 -12.34 29.07
C ALA A 203 -1.75 -10.92 28.48
N CYS A 204 -0.56 -10.34 28.29
CA CYS A 204 -0.41 -9.05 27.60
C CYS A 204 -0.88 -9.13 26.15
N LEU A 205 -0.48 -10.16 25.39
CA LEU A 205 -0.91 -10.37 24.01
C LEU A 205 -2.44 -10.53 23.89
N ALA A 206 -3.05 -11.30 24.79
CA ALA A 206 -4.50 -11.44 24.86
C ALA A 206 -5.19 -10.10 25.19
N THR A 207 -4.60 -9.32 26.11
CA THR A 207 -5.09 -7.98 26.45
C THR A 207 -5.04 -7.05 25.25
N VAL A 208 -3.93 -7.02 24.50
CA VAL A 208 -3.80 -6.26 23.25
C VAL A 208 -4.88 -6.65 22.26
N ALA A 209 -5.12 -7.95 22.04
CA ALA A 209 -6.15 -8.41 21.12
C ALA A 209 -7.56 -7.96 21.54
N VAL A 210 -7.91 -8.08 22.82
CA VAL A 210 -9.22 -7.63 23.35
C VAL A 210 -9.37 -6.12 23.21
N VAL A 211 -8.35 -5.36 23.59
CA VAL A 211 -8.31 -3.90 23.49
C VAL A 211 -8.43 -3.44 22.04
N LEU A 212 -7.74 -4.11 21.11
CA LEU A 212 -7.78 -3.79 19.69
C LEU A 212 -9.20 -3.92 19.16
N VAL A 213 -9.88 -5.02 19.46
CA VAL A 213 -11.28 -5.25 19.10
C VAL A 213 -12.20 -4.22 19.77
N ALA A 214 -12.05 -3.99 21.07
CA ALA A 214 -12.85 -3.02 21.83
C ALA A 214 -12.72 -1.60 21.27
N GLY A 215 -11.51 -1.16 20.92
CA GLY A 215 -11.27 0.14 20.30
C GLY A 215 -12.03 0.31 18.97
N ARG A 216 -12.21 -0.76 18.19
CA ARG A 216 -12.91 -0.68 16.90
C ARG A 216 -14.41 -0.50 17.10
N PHE A 217 -14.96 -1.16 18.12
CA PHE A 217 -16.33 -0.90 18.55
C PHE A 217 -16.50 0.53 19.06
N LEU A 218 -15.57 1.06 19.87
CA LEU A 218 -15.63 2.43 20.35
C LEU A 218 -15.58 3.46 19.23
N ASN A 219 -14.78 3.24 18.19
CA ASN A 219 -14.72 4.11 17.01
C ASN A 219 -16.07 4.25 16.28
N ILE A 220 -16.98 3.28 16.44
CA ILE A 220 -18.35 3.34 15.92
C ILE A 220 -19.32 3.87 16.97
N LEU A 221 -19.22 3.38 18.20
CA LEU A 221 -20.14 3.70 19.30
C LEU A 221 -20.06 5.17 19.72
N VAL A 222 -18.87 5.78 19.72
CA VAL A 222 -18.71 7.19 20.11
C VAL A 222 -19.46 8.13 19.15
N PRO A 223 -19.25 8.07 17.82
CA PRO A 223 -20.04 8.86 16.86
C PRO A 223 -21.54 8.53 16.89
N LYS A 224 -21.90 7.27 17.12
CA LYS A 224 -23.31 6.85 17.21
C LYS A 224 -24.00 7.45 18.44
N ALA A 225 -23.39 7.34 19.61
CA ALA A 225 -23.90 7.91 20.86
C ALA A 225 -24.03 9.43 20.77
N LEU A 226 -23.11 10.10 20.08
CA LEU A 226 -23.22 11.54 19.81
C LEU A 226 -24.44 11.88 18.93
N GLY A 227 -24.76 11.06 17.93
CA GLY A 227 -25.96 11.22 17.11
C GLY A 227 -27.25 10.96 17.89
N GLU A 228 -27.28 9.90 18.70
CA GLU A 228 -28.42 9.59 19.58
C GLU A 228 -28.67 10.71 20.59
N LEU A 229 -27.60 11.24 21.20
CA LEU A 229 -27.66 12.42 22.06
C LEU A 229 -28.23 13.64 21.32
N THR A 230 -27.78 13.88 20.09
CA THR A 230 -28.28 15.00 19.27
C THR A 230 -29.77 14.85 18.96
N ASN A 231 -30.23 13.63 18.66
CA ASN A 231 -31.65 13.36 18.42
C ASN A 231 -32.52 13.67 19.66
N GLU A 232 -32.06 13.26 20.83
CA GLU A 232 -32.78 13.49 22.07
C GLU A 232 -32.79 14.98 22.47
N LEU A 233 -31.66 15.67 22.25
CA LEU A 233 -31.57 17.12 22.44
C LEU A 233 -32.53 17.86 21.50
N ALA A 234 -32.61 17.45 20.22
CA ALA A 234 -33.51 18.06 19.26
C ALA A 234 -34.99 17.86 19.64
N ARG A 235 -35.32 16.72 20.26
CA ARG A 235 -36.69 16.42 20.71
C ARG A 235 -37.08 17.20 21.97
N THR A 236 -36.15 17.36 22.90
CA THR A 236 -36.38 17.96 24.23
C THR A 236 -36.01 19.45 24.28
N ALA A 237 -35.60 20.01 23.14
CA ALA A 237 -35.23 21.41 23.02
C ALA A 237 -36.45 22.31 23.35
N GLY A 238 -36.36 23.06 24.44
CA GLY A 238 -37.42 23.95 24.92
C GLY A 238 -38.08 23.50 26.23
N ASP A 239 -37.97 22.23 26.60
CA ASP A 239 -38.60 21.67 27.80
C ASP A 239 -37.73 21.80 29.07
N GLY A 240 -36.47 22.22 28.92
CA GLY A 240 -35.50 22.34 30.02
C GLY A 240 -35.00 21.00 30.60
N ILE A 241 -35.47 19.86 30.07
CA ILE A 241 -35.05 18.52 30.49
C ILE A 241 -33.78 18.13 29.73
N VAL A 242 -32.70 17.89 30.46
CA VAL A 242 -31.43 17.41 29.89
C VAL A 242 -31.43 15.88 29.82
N PRO A 243 -31.12 15.25 28.68
CA PRO A 243 -31.04 13.80 28.57
C PRO A 243 -29.72 13.26 29.15
N TRP A 244 -29.66 13.20 30.48
CA TRP A 244 -28.49 12.78 31.25
C TRP A 244 -28.01 11.36 30.91
N HIS A 245 -28.92 10.44 30.57
CA HIS A 245 -28.56 9.07 30.20
C HIS A 245 -27.73 9.03 28.90
N GLN A 246 -28.20 9.68 27.84
CA GLN A 246 -27.52 9.75 26.55
C GLN A 246 -26.20 10.51 26.66
N LEU A 247 -26.19 11.60 27.45
CA LEU A 247 -24.99 12.39 27.71
C LEU A 247 -23.94 11.57 28.47
N GLY A 248 -24.34 10.89 29.54
CA GLY A 248 -23.48 10.02 30.34
C GLY A 248 -22.91 8.86 29.54
N MET A 249 -23.73 8.23 28.68
CA MET A 249 -23.27 7.18 27.76
C MET A 249 -22.24 7.70 26.76
N TRP A 250 -22.50 8.83 26.11
CA TRP A 250 -21.53 9.43 25.18
C TRP A 250 -20.23 9.83 25.89
N MET A 251 -20.30 10.40 27.09
CA MET A 251 -19.13 10.73 27.90
C MET A 251 -18.33 9.49 28.29
N LEU A 252 -19.00 8.40 28.70
CA LEU A 252 -18.36 7.15 29.05
C LEU A 252 -17.62 6.54 27.85
N TRP A 253 -18.27 6.45 26.68
CA TRP A 253 -17.64 5.94 25.47
C TRP A 253 -16.48 6.82 25.02
N SER A 254 -16.63 8.14 25.11
CA SER A 254 -15.58 9.10 24.74
C SER A 254 -14.38 9.02 25.68
N TRP A 255 -14.62 8.83 26.98
CA TRP A 255 -13.56 8.62 27.97
C TRP A 255 -12.82 7.29 27.72
N LEU A 256 -13.54 6.20 27.46
CA LEU A 256 -12.95 4.91 27.13
C LEU A 256 -12.12 4.97 25.84
N ASN A 257 -12.57 5.74 24.83
CA ASN A 257 -11.85 5.92 23.56
C ASN A 257 -10.72 6.95 23.64
N SER A 258 -10.57 7.65 24.76
CA SER A 258 -9.52 8.65 24.94
C SER A 258 -8.15 8.00 25.13
N SER A 259 -7.09 8.82 25.08
CA SER A 259 -5.73 8.37 25.38
C SER A 259 -5.57 7.77 26.78
N VAL A 260 -6.44 8.12 27.73
CA VAL A 260 -6.42 7.63 29.11
C VAL A 260 -7.13 6.27 29.27
N GLY A 261 -8.03 5.93 28.35
CA GLY A 261 -8.82 4.72 28.41
C GLY A 261 -8.12 3.51 27.79
N ILE A 262 -8.70 2.98 26.71
CA ILE A 262 -8.25 1.75 26.06
C ILE A 262 -6.84 1.92 25.45
N SER A 263 -6.52 3.09 24.92
CA SER A 263 -5.23 3.36 24.27
C SER A 263 -4.03 3.27 25.22
N LEU A 264 -4.20 3.63 26.50
CA LEU A 264 -3.15 3.48 27.51
C LEU A 264 -2.89 2.01 27.83
N ILE A 265 -3.97 1.24 28.03
CA ILE A 265 -3.89 -0.21 28.27
C ILE A 265 -3.24 -0.91 27.08
N GLN A 266 -3.60 -0.51 25.86
CA GLN A 266 -2.98 -1.00 24.64
C GLN A 266 -1.47 -0.77 24.67
N SER A 267 -1.06 0.48 24.87
CA SER A 267 0.36 0.88 24.84
C SER A 267 1.18 0.15 25.91
N LEU A 268 0.63 0.01 27.12
CA LEU A 268 1.29 -0.69 28.22
C LEU A 268 1.37 -2.21 27.98
N ALA A 269 0.37 -2.81 27.35
CA ALA A 269 0.35 -4.24 27.05
C ALA A 269 1.21 -4.59 25.81
N GLU A 270 1.36 -3.66 24.86
CA GLU A 270 2.23 -3.82 23.70
C GLU A 270 3.72 -3.81 24.09
N LEU A 271 4.16 -2.97 25.02
CA LEU A 271 5.56 -2.89 25.46
C LEU A 271 6.22 -4.25 25.82
N PRO A 272 5.65 -5.09 26.70
CA PRO A 272 6.24 -6.38 27.03
C PRO A 272 6.20 -7.37 25.86
N VAL A 273 5.19 -7.28 24.99
CA VAL A 273 5.12 -8.08 23.75
C VAL A 273 6.26 -7.70 22.81
N GLN A 274 6.52 -6.39 22.65
CA GLN A 274 7.63 -5.86 21.88
C GLN A 274 8.98 -6.31 22.45
N GLN A 275 9.19 -6.15 23.75
CA GLN A 275 10.45 -6.54 24.38
C GLN A 275 10.69 -8.06 24.28
N PHE A 276 9.64 -8.88 24.40
CA PHE A 276 9.74 -10.32 24.19
C PHE A 276 10.15 -10.65 22.75
N ALA A 277 9.48 -10.04 21.77
CA ALA A 277 9.77 -10.24 20.35
C ALA A 277 11.22 -9.85 20.01
N PHE A 278 11.66 -8.69 20.52
CA PHE A 278 13.03 -8.19 20.39
C PHE A 278 14.05 -9.20 20.90
N LYS A 279 13.86 -9.65 22.14
CA LYS A 279 14.75 -10.60 22.80
C LYS A 279 14.75 -11.95 22.09
N SER A 280 13.59 -12.45 21.68
CA SER A 280 13.45 -13.76 21.05
C SER A 280 14.14 -13.80 19.68
N ILE A 281 13.87 -12.82 18.81
CA ILE A 281 14.52 -12.73 17.49
C ILE A 281 16.02 -12.52 17.66
N GLY A 282 16.44 -11.55 18.48
CA GLY A 282 17.85 -11.23 18.66
C GLY A 282 18.66 -12.40 19.22
N SER A 283 18.16 -13.09 20.24
CA SER A 283 18.86 -14.23 20.84
C SER A 283 18.88 -15.47 19.93
N THR A 284 17.79 -15.74 19.21
CA THR A 284 17.73 -16.87 18.27
C THR A 284 18.62 -16.63 17.06
N ALA A 285 18.61 -15.42 16.50
CA ALA A 285 19.48 -15.02 15.40
C ALA A 285 20.96 -15.08 15.79
N PHE A 286 21.31 -14.50 16.94
CA PHE A 286 22.68 -14.54 17.45
C PHE A 286 23.14 -15.97 17.71
N GLY A 287 22.30 -16.80 18.37
CA GLY A 287 22.61 -18.20 18.63
C GLY A 287 22.79 -19.03 17.36
N HIS A 288 21.94 -18.81 16.35
CA HIS A 288 22.07 -19.47 15.04
C HIS A 288 23.36 -19.09 14.34
N ILE A 289 23.68 -17.78 14.28
CA ILE A 289 24.90 -17.28 13.64
C ILE A 289 26.14 -17.82 14.35
N MET A 290 26.17 -17.83 15.69
CA MET A 290 27.29 -18.40 16.46
C MET A 290 27.41 -19.92 16.33
N GLY A 291 26.35 -20.61 15.89
CA GLY A 291 26.34 -22.05 15.60
C GLY A 291 26.74 -22.40 14.17
N LEU A 292 27.07 -21.42 13.32
CA LEU A 292 27.57 -21.67 11.97
C LEU A 292 29.04 -22.09 12.00
N SER A 293 29.52 -22.61 10.86
CA SER A 293 30.86 -23.18 10.78
C SER A 293 31.96 -22.12 10.80
N MET A 294 33.17 -22.54 11.15
CA MET A 294 34.35 -21.68 11.13
C MET A 294 34.60 -21.09 9.73
N ASP A 295 34.35 -21.86 8.66
CA ASP A 295 34.47 -21.38 7.28
C ASP A 295 33.54 -20.20 7.00
N PHE A 296 32.28 -20.28 7.48
CA PHE A 296 31.33 -19.18 7.37
C PHE A 296 31.83 -17.91 8.09
N HIS A 297 32.35 -18.05 9.31
CA HIS A 297 32.87 -16.92 10.08
C HIS A 297 34.17 -16.33 9.52
N ASN A 298 34.98 -17.13 8.82
CA ASN A 298 36.20 -16.65 8.16
C ASN A 298 35.91 -15.93 6.83
N GLU A 299 34.84 -16.32 6.13
CA GLU A 299 34.47 -15.75 4.84
C GLU A 299 33.63 -14.47 4.97
N LYS A 300 32.89 -14.29 6.08
CA LYS A 300 31.99 -13.14 6.29
C LYS A 300 32.56 -12.09 7.22
N ASN A 301 32.37 -10.82 6.86
CA ASN A 301 32.78 -9.70 7.70
C ASN A 301 31.89 -9.62 8.96
N SER A 302 32.51 -9.64 10.15
CA SER A 302 31.79 -9.58 11.42
C SER A 302 30.93 -8.31 11.56
N GLY A 303 31.36 -7.18 10.99
CA GLY A 303 30.58 -5.95 10.96
C GLY A 303 29.32 -6.05 10.10
N GLU A 304 29.37 -6.80 9.01
CA GLU A 304 28.21 -7.09 8.16
C GLU A 304 27.22 -8.01 8.87
N LEU A 305 27.71 -9.03 9.60
CA LEU A 305 26.88 -9.92 10.41
C LEU A 305 26.18 -9.17 11.55
N ILE A 306 26.89 -8.29 12.25
CA ILE A 306 26.31 -7.44 13.31
C ILE A 306 25.22 -6.54 12.72
N ARG A 307 25.50 -5.86 11.60
CA ARG A 307 24.50 -5.04 10.90
C ARG A 307 23.29 -5.83 10.46
N ALA A 308 23.47 -7.05 9.96
CA ALA A 308 22.35 -7.90 9.56
C ALA A 308 21.48 -8.31 10.76
N ILE A 309 22.07 -8.54 11.93
CA ILE A 309 21.32 -8.80 13.18
C ILE A 309 20.56 -7.53 13.60
N GLU A 310 21.21 -6.36 13.57
CA GLU A 310 20.58 -5.07 13.90
C GLU A 310 19.43 -4.73 12.94
N GLN A 311 19.62 -4.89 11.62
CA GLN A 311 18.58 -4.72 10.61
C GLN A 311 17.46 -5.74 10.78
N GLY A 312 17.80 -6.96 11.20
CA GLY A 312 16.86 -7.99 11.56
C GLY A 312 15.97 -7.66 12.76
N GLN A 313 16.35 -6.70 13.62
CA GLN A 313 15.47 -6.19 14.66
C GLN A 313 14.32 -5.35 14.08
N ASN A 314 14.45 -4.79 12.87
CA ASN A 314 13.33 -4.14 12.16
C ASN A 314 12.24 -5.16 11.76
N LEU A 315 12.57 -6.46 11.70
CA LEU A 315 11.60 -7.52 11.41
C LEU A 315 10.55 -7.67 12.51
N GLN A 316 10.95 -7.49 13.77
CA GLN A 316 10.00 -7.42 14.87
C GLN A 316 8.97 -6.33 14.58
N GLY A 317 9.47 -5.13 14.28
CA GLY A 317 8.64 -3.99 13.96
C GLY A 317 7.72 -4.27 12.77
N LEU A 318 8.15 -5.09 11.80
CA LEU A 318 7.35 -5.43 10.62
C LEU A 318 6.12 -6.25 11.01
N LEU A 319 6.31 -7.28 11.84
CA LEU A 319 5.23 -8.18 12.22
C LEU A 319 4.23 -7.48 13.15
N GLU A 320 4.72 -6.63 14.04
CA GLU A 320 3.89 -5.73 14.86
C GLU A 320 3.15 -4.71 14.00
N PHE A 321 3.83 -4.07 13.06
CA PHE A 321 3.22 -3.12 12.12
C PHE A 321 2.10 -3.79 11.33
N ILE A 322 2.31 -5.00 10.82
CA ILE A 322 1.29 -5.75 10.09
C ILE A 322 0.13 -6.14 11.02
N ALA A 323 0.41 -6.71 12.20
CA ALA A 323 -0.61 -7.26 13.09
C ALA A 323 -1.44 -6.18 13.81
N PHE A 324 -0.80 -5.09 14.24
CA PHE A 324 -1.43 -4.08 15.11
C PHE A 324 -1.77 -2.77 14.40
N GLN A 325 -1.17 -2.50 13.23
CA GLN A 325 -1.45 -1.28 12.48
C GLN A 325 -2.13 -1.57 11.13
N VAL A 326 -1.47 -2.30 10.22
CA VAL A 326 -1.98 -2.53 8.86
C VAL A 326 -3.24 -3.39 8.83
N GLY A 327 -3.23 -4.54 9.52
CA GLY A 327 -4.38 -5.45 9.58
C GLY A 327 -5.64 -4.76 10.11
N PRO A 328 -5.59 -4.11 11.29
CA PRO A 328 -6.73 -3.40 11.84
C PRO A 328 -7.18 -2.23 10.97
N MET A 329 -6.25 -1.52 10.32
CA MET A 329 -6.58 -0.42 9.40
C MET A 329 -7.41 -0.88 8.19
N PHE A 330 -7.07 -2.03 7.58
CA PHE A 330 -7.91 -2.60 6.52
C PHE A 330 -9.25 -3.10 7.03
N LEU A 331 -9.28 -3.66 8.23
CA LEU A 331 -10.51 -4.07 8.90
C LEU A 331 -11.42 -2.85 9.17
N ASP A 332 -10.87 -1.75 9.67
CA ASP A 332 -11.57 -0.49 9.92
C ASP A 332 -12.12 0.10 8.62
N LEU A 333 -11.38 -0.01 7.51
CA LEU A 333 -11.85 0.39 6.19
C LEU A 333 -13.09 -0.41 5.78
N VAL A 334 -13.05 -1.74 5.88
CA VAL A 334 -14.20 -2.61 5.53
C VAL A 334 -15.41 -2.33 6.43
N ILE A 335 -15.18 -2.25 7.75
CA ILE A 335 -16.21 -1.90 8.72
C ILE A 335 -16.84 -0.54 8.39
N SER A 336 -16.03 0.44 8.00
CA SER A 336 -16.51 1.77 7.61
C SER A 336 -17.49 1.74 6.45
N PHE A 337 -17.16 0.98 5.40
CA PHE A 337 -18.08 0.81 4.26
C PHE A 337 -19.40 0.16 4.68
N VAL A 338 -19.35 -0.90 5.50
CA VAL A 338 -20.54 -1.60 5.99
C VAL A 338 -21.38 -0.69 6.89
N TYR A 339 -20.74 0.04 7.80
CA TYR A 339 -21.45 0.93 8.73
C TYR A 339 -22.15 2.08 8.01
N VAL A 340 -21.47 2.74 7.07
CA VAL A 340 -22.07 3.82 6.26
C VAL A 340 -23.23 3.30 5.40
N TYR A 341 -23.08 2.09 4.84
CA TYR A 341 -24.16 1.41 4.11
C TYR A 341 -25.40 1.23 5.00
N THR A 342 -25.24 0.79 6.25
CA THR A 342 -26.39 0.61 7.16
C THR A 342 -27.05 1.92 7.59
N LEU A 343 -26.33 3.04 7.64
CA LEU A 343 -26.85 4.34 8.08
C LEU A 343 -27.57 5.14 6.99
N PHE A 344 -27.02 5.16 5.78
CA PHE A 344 -27.44 6.06 4.70
C PHE A 344 -27.71 5.34 3.38
N ASP A 345 -27.80 4.01 3.39
CA ASP A 345 -28.05 3.18 2.22
C ASP A 345 -26.91 3.31 1.17
N VAL A 346 -27.05 2.57 0.08
CA VAL A 346 -25.99 2.37 -0.91
C VAL A 346 -25.53 3.62 -1.66
N TYR A 347 -26.36 4.66 -1.77
CA TYR A 347 -25.96 5.92 -2.44
C TYR A 347 -24.80 6.60 -1.72
N MET A 348 -24.76 6.51 -0.39
CA MET A 348 -23.66 7.06 0.40
C MET A 348 -22.40 6.20 0.25
N THR A 349 -22.56 4.87 0.24
CA THR A 349 -21.48 3.92 -0.01
C THR A 349 -20.86 4.14 -1.39
N LEU A 350 -21.67 4.47 -2.40
CA LEU A 350 -21.22 4.81 -3.74
C LEU A 350 -20.39 6.07 -3.79
N ILE A 351 -20.84 7.15 -3.12
CA ILE A 351 -20.05 8.38 -2.97
C ILE A 351 -18.71 8.06 -2.33
N LEU A 352 -18.73 7.30 -1.22
CA LEU A 352 -17.50 6.94 -0.52
C LEU A 352 -16.54 6.10 -1.37
N LEU A 353 -17.06 5.14 -2.13
CA LEU A 353 -16.27 4.32 -3.07
C LEU A 353 -15.64 5.19 -4.17
N ALA A 354 -16.42 6.11 -4.74
CA ALA A 354 -15.96 7.03 -5.79
C ALA A 354 -14.81 7.92 -5.29
N ILE A 355 -14.96 8.50 -4.10
CA ILE A 355 -13.93 9.31 -3.44
C ILE A 355 -12.72 8.43 -3.12
N GLY A 356 -12.96 7.22 -2.62
CA GLY A 356 -11.95 6.23 -2.29
C GLY A 356 -11.00 5.94 -3.46
N LEU A 357 -11.59 5.57 -4.60
CA LEU A 357 -10.86 5.29 -5.82
C LEU A 357 -10.15 6.53 -6.38
N SER A 358 -10.83 7.68 -6.38
CA SER A 358 -10.25 8.95 -6.85
C SER A 358 -9.06 9.37 -5.99
N TYR A 359 -9.13 9.17 -4.68
CA TYR A 359 -8.09 9.47 -3.71
C TYR A 359 -6.85 8.58 -3.93
N VAL A 360 -7.06 7.27 -4.09
CA VAL A 360 -5.97 6.33 -4.40
C VAL A 360 -5.32 6.66 -5.74
N TRP A 361 -6.13 6.97 -6.76
CA TRP A 361 -5.65 7.32 -8.10
C TRP A 361 -4.79 8.59 -8.11
N ILE A 362 -5.30 9.69 -7.55
CA ILE A 362 -4.56 10.95 -7.44
C ILE A 362 -3.31 10.75 -6.58
N GLY A 363 -3.43 9.99 -5.49
CA GLY A 363 -2.31 9.62 -4.64
C GLY A 363 -1.19 8.89 -5.39
N ALA A 364 -1.53 7.92 -6.22
CA ALA A 364 -0.57 7.19 -7.04
C ALA A 364 0.16 8.13 -8.02
N LYS A 365 -0.58 8.98 -8.74
CA LYS A 365 0.00 9.94 -9.70
C LYS A 365 0.90 10.96 -9.04
N THR A 366 0.41 11.58 -7.97
CA THR A 366 1.17 12.50 -7.14
C THR A 366 2.44 11.84 -6.63
N THR A 367 2.34 10.64 -6.07
CA THR A 367 3.50 9.96 -5.50
C THR A 367 4.57 9.72 -6.58
N SER A 368 4.16 9.23 -7.74
CA SER A 368 5.09 8.99 -8.85
C SER A 368 5.82 10.26 -9.28
N TRP A 369 5.10 11.37 -9.38
CA TRP A 369 5.69 12.66 -9.68
C TRP A 369 6.65 13.14 -8.58
N SER A 370 6.23 13.10 -7.32
CA SER A 370 7.04 13.52 -6.16
C SER A 370 8.34 12.73 -6.06
N ILE A 371 8.34 11.44 -6.42
CA ILE A 371 9.54 10.62 -6.29
C ILE A 371 10.55 10.93 -7.39
N LYS A 372 10.11 11.22 -8.61
CA LYS A 372 11.01 11.74 -9.64
C LYS A 372 11.73 13.02 -9.18
N GLN A 373 11.02 13.93 -8.51
CA GLN A 373 11.64 15.14 -7.96
C GLN A 373 12.55 14.84 -6.77
N ARG A 374 12.15 13.91 -5.90
CA ARG A 374 12.98 13.49 -4.76
C ARG A 374 14.31 12.88 -5.20
N ARG A 375 14.33 12.13 -6.30
CA ARG A 375 15.58 11.61 -6.91
C ARG A 375 16.51 12.75 -7.34
N GLN A 376 15.98 13.82 -7.93
CA GLN A 376 16.76 15.00 -8.30
C GLN A 376 17.28 15.74 -7.07
N PHE A 377 16.43 15.94 -6.06
CA PHE A 377 16.79 16.53 -4.78
C PHE A 377 17.93 15.76 -4.10
N ASN A 378 17.81 14.44 -3.94
CA ASN A 378 18.84 13.61 -3.33
C ASN A 378 20.16 13.65 -4.14
N THR A 379 20.08 13.76 -5.46
CA THR A 379 21.30 13.88 -6.30
C THR A 379 21.99 15.23 -6.11
N ALA A 380 21.23 16.32 -6.01
CA ALA A 380 21.78 17.65 -5.73
C ALA A 380 22.37 17.72 -4.31
N LEU A 381 21.68 17.17 -3.30
CA LEU A 381 22.17 17.05 -1.92
C LEU A 381 23.51 16.31 -1.86
N ARG A 382 23.62 15.17 -2.54
CA ARG A 382 24.88 14.43 -2.60
C ARG A 382 26.01 15.23 -3.26
N ASN A 383 25.72 15.94 -4.33
CA ASN A 383 26.73 16.75 -5.01
C ASN A 383 27.23 17.90 -4.12
N GLU A 384 26.31 18.56 -3.40
CA GLU A 384 26.63 19.58 -2.40
C GLU A 384 27.54 19.00 -1.31
N SER A 385 27.14 17.87 -0.70
CA SER A 385 27.91 17.26 0.39
C SER A 385 29.26 16.75 -0.09
N LYS A 386 29.36 16.27 -1.34
CA LYS A 386 30.62 15.88 -1.96
C LYS A 386 31.57 17.08 -2.10
N VAL A 387 31.10 18.19 -2.67
CA VAL A 387 31.92 19.39 -2.86
C VAL A 387 32.38 19.97 -1.52
N GLN A 388 31.48 19.99 -0.52
CA GLN A 388 31.82 20.41 0.84
C GLN A 388 32.93 19.54 1.45
N ASN A 389 32.77 18.21 1.39
CA ASN A 389 33.76 17.28 1.93
C ASN A 389 35.10 17.37 1.19
N GLU A 390 35.09 17.47 -0.14
CA GLU A 390 36.32 17.64 -0.94
C GLU A 390 37.09 18.91 -0.55
N ALA A 391 36.39 20.04 -0.36
CA ALA A 391 37.01 21.30 0.00
C ALA A 391 37.60 21.28 1.42
N ILE A 392 36.90 20.68 2.39
CA ILE A 392 37.35 20.60 3.79
C ILE A 392 38.53 19.61 3.93
N ASN A 393 38.42 18.42 3.32
CA ASN A 393 39.47 17.42 3.42
C ASN A 393 40.76 17.86 2.71
N ASN A 394 40.65 18.65 1.63
CA ASN A 394 41.79 19.17 0.87
C ASN A 394 42.10 20.65 1.18
N TRP A 395 41.78 21.13 2.39
CA TRP A 395 41.99 22.53 2.77
C TRP A 395 43.43 23.02 2.55
N GLN A 396 44.42 22.15 2.79
CA GLN A 396 45.84 22.45 2.59
C GLN A 396 46.13 22.82 1.13
N THR A 397 45.62 22.04 0.17
CA THR A 397 45.76 22.31 -1.26
C THR A 397 45.11 23.64 -1.63
N VAL A 398 43.92 23.92 -1.11
CA VAL A 398 43.21 25.19 -1.35
C VAL A 398 44.04 26.37 -0.84
N SER A 399 44.66 26.24 0.34
CA SER A 399 45.55 27.25 0.92
C SER A 399 46.85 27.41 0.12
N HIS A 400 47.49 26.32 -0.30
CA HIS A 400 48.72 26.35 -1.09
C HIS A 400 48.55 27.07 -2.43
N PHE A 401 47.39 26.90 -3.08
CA PHE A 401 47.07 27.56 -4.35
C PHE A 401 46.31 28.88 -4.18
N ASN A 402 46.05 29.34 -2.94
CA ASN A 402 45.27 30.54 -2.63
C ASN A 402 43.91 30.60 -3.35
N ARG A 403 43.22 29.46 -3.43
CA ARG A 403 41.96 29.26 -4.20
C ARG A 403 40.70 29.30 -3.31
N GLY A 404 40.76 29.86 -2.11
CA GLY A 404 39.64 29.88 -1.17
C GLY A 404 38.36 30.49 -1.74
N ALA A 405 38.46 31.66 -2.39
CA ALA A 405 37.31 32.32 -3.02
C ALA A 405 36.68 31.48 -4.15
N TYR A 406 37.50 30.71 -4.87
CA TYR A 406 37.03 29.82 -5.93
C TYR A 406 36.21 28.65 -5.36
N GLU A 407 36.68 28.00 -4.29
CA GLU A 407 35.93 26.91 -3.65
C GLU A 407 34.63 27.41 -2.99
N VAL A 408 34.64 28.62 -2.42
CA VAL A 408 33.41 29.25 -1.91
C VAL A 408 32.40 29.47 -3.03
N ASP A 409 32.80 29.96 -4.20
CA ASP A 409 31.89 30.15 -5.34
C ASP A 409 31.40 28.81 -5.91
N ARG A 410 32.29 27.81 -6.03
CA ARG A 410 31.92 26.44 -6.43
C ARG A 410 30.87 25.85 -5.50
N TYR A 411 31.06 25.98 -4.18
CA TYR A 411 30.10 25.53 -3.18
C TYR A 411 28.77 26.31 -3.25
N ARG A 412 28.83 27.63 -3.43
CA ARG A 412 27.65 28.48 -3.62
C ARG A 412 26.82 28.04 -4.82
N ASN A 413 27.45 27.70 -5.95
CA ASN A 413 26.76 27.18 -7.13
C ASN A 413 26.07 25.83 -6.84
N THR A 414 26.70 24.94 -6.07
CA THR A 414 26.05 23.68 -5.66
C THR A 414 24.87 23.89 -4.71
N LEU A 415 24.94 24.89 -3.83
CA LEU A 415 23.83 25.27 -2.96
C LEU A 415 22.64 25.81 -3.76
N ASP A 416 22.88 26.61 -4.81
CA ASP A 416 21.80 27.10 -5.67
C ASP A 416 21.07 25.95 -6.39
N ASP A 417 21.80 24.93 -6.86
CA ASP A 417 21.21 23.75 -7.48
C ASP A 417 20.47 22.86 -6.48
N PHE A 418 21.01 22.70 -5.27
CA PHE A 418 20.35 22.06 -4.14
C PHE A 418 19.02 22.76 -3.83
N ASN A 419 19.02 24.07 -3.61
CA ASN A 419 17.83 24.85 -3.28
C ASN A 419 16.75 24.75 -4.37
N LYS A 420 17.14 24.79 -5.66
CA LYS A 420 16.20 24.61 -6.78
C LYS A 420 15.60 23.19 -6.82
N ALA A 421 16.40 22.16 -6.55
CA ALA A 421 15.92 20.78 -6.52
C ALA A 421 15.01 20.54 -5.29
N GLU A 422 15.38 21.09 -4.14
CA GLU A 422 14.61 21.06 -2.91
C GLU A 422 13.24 21.73 -3.08
N TRP A 423 13.22 22.94 -3.64
CA TRP A 423 11.99 23.66 -3.94
C TRP A 423 11.06 22.85 -4.85
N ARG A 424 11.57 22.29 -5.95
CA ARG A 424 10.78 21.46 -6.87
C ARG A 424 10.21 20.23 -6.20
N TYR A 425 10.99 19.58 -5.33
CA TYR A 425 10.54 18.43 -4.56
C TYR A 425 9.39 18.81 -3.61
N TYR A 426 9.58 19.83 -2.76
CA TYR A 426 8.55 20.23 -1.80
C TYR A 426 7.31 20.80 -2.46
N VAL A 427 7.43 21.59 -3.53
CA VAL A 427 6.26 22.05 -4.30
C VAL A 427 5.47 20.87 -4.83
N SER A 428 6.13 19.86 -5.39
CA SER A 428 5.45 18.67 -5.92
C SER A 428 4.81 17.83 -4.82
N PHE A 429 5.47 17.72 -3.66
CA PHE A 429 4.94 17.05 -2.48
C PHE A 429 3.70 17.77 -1.92
N TYR A 430 3.76 19.08 -1.71
CA TYR A 430 2.65 19.87 -1.17
C TYR A 430 1.48 19.96 -2.14
N LEU A 431 1.73 20.25 -3.42
CA LEU A 431 0.67 20.30 -4.44
C LEU A 431 -0.03 18.95 -4.56
N GLY A 432 0.76 17.88 -4.44
CA GLY A 432 0.27 16.52 -4.34
C GLY A 432 -0.69 16.27 -3.18
N GLY A 433 -0.24 16.56 -1.97
CA GLY A 433 -1.05 16.42 -0.76
C GLY A 433 -2.30 17.31 -0.79
N SER A 434 -2.20 18.53 -1.34
CA SER A 434 -3.34 19.43 -1.54
C SER A 434 -4.36 18.86 -2.53
N GLY A 435 -3.92 18.24 -3.62
CA GLY A 435 -4.79 17.57 -4.58
C GLY A 435 -5.59 16.43 -3.95
N GLN A 436 -4.94 15.58 -3.16
CA GLN A 436 -5.62 14.52 -2.39
C GLN A 436 -6.59 15.08 -1.35
N SER A 437 -6.20 16.15 -0.64
CA SER A 437 -7.04 16.81 0.36
C SER A 437 -8.29 17.44 -0.28
N LEU A 438 -8.17 17.99 -1.47
CA LEU A 438 -9.29 18.56 -2.23
C LEU A 438 -10.32 17.47 -2.59
N VAL A 439 -9.87 16.30 -3.05
CA VAL A 439 -10.74 15.16 -3.36
C VAL A 439 -11.51 14.72 -2.12
N MET A 440 -10.81 14.60 -1.00
CA MET A 440 -11.43 14.24 0.27
C MET A 440 -12.44 15.30 0.73
N LEU A 441 -12.11 16.59 0.58
CA LEU A 441 -13.00 17.70 0.91
C LEU A 441 -14.28 17.68 0.07
N VAL A 442 -14.16 17.57 -1.26
CA VAL A 442 -15.30 17.47 -2.18
C VAL A 442 -16.16 16.27 -1.81
N GLY A 443 -15.52 15.15 -1.53
CA GLY A 443 -16.18 13.93 -1.11
C GLY A 443 -16.97 14.08 0.19
N ARG A 444 -16.34 14.70 1.19
CA ARG A 444 -16.97 15.02 2.47
C ARG A 444 -18.18 15.93 2.28
N LEU A 445 -18.04 17.00 1.49
CA LEU A 445 -19.14 17.93 1.21
C LEU A 445 -20.30 17.23 0.50
N ALA A 446 -20.01 16.36 -0.48
CA ALA A 446 -21.03 15.58 -1.17
C ALA A 446 -21.79 14.64 -0.22
N ALA A 447 -21.07 13.95 0.68
CA ALA A 447 -21.67 13.09 1.69
C ALA A 447 -22.57 13.89 2.66
N HIS A 448 -22.10 15.02 3.17
CA HIS A 448 -22.89 15.88 4.08
C HIS A 448 -24.10 16.48 3.37
N ALA A 449 -23.97 16.88 2.10
CA ALA A 449 -25.09 17.37 1.29
C ALA A 449 -26.17 16.29 1.09
N LEU A 450 -25.76 15.05 0.79
CA LEU A 450 -26.70 13.92 0.69
C LEU A 450 -27.39 13.63 2.02
N ALA A 451 -26.64 13.63 3.13
CA ALA A 451 -27.19 13.44 4.46
C ALA A 451 -28.22 14.53 4.81
N ALA A 452 -27.87 15.80 4.58
CA ALA A 452 -28.76 16.93 4.79
C ALA A 452 -30.04 16.84 3.94
N TYR A 453 -29.91 16.46 2.66
CA TYR A 453 -31.06 16.24 1.77
C TYR A 453 -32.01 15.15 2.29
N ARG A 454 -31.46 14.02 2.78
CA ARG A 454 -32.29 12.93 3.34
C ARG A 454 -33.00 13.33 4.63
N ILE A 455 -32.33 14.11 5.48
CA ILE A 455 -32.92 14.63 6.72
C ILE A 455 -34.02 15.64 6.40
N ALA A 456 -33.80 16.54 5.44
CA ALA A 456 -34.81 17.49 4.97
C ALA A 456 -36.06 16.80 4.40
N GLN A 457 -35.91 15.60 3.83
CA GLN A 457 -37.02 14.75 3.38
C GLN A 457 -37.67 13.91 4.47
N GLY A 458 -37.21 14.01 5.73
CA GLY A 458 -37.73 13.22 6.85
C GLY A 458 -37.36 11.72 6.79
N ARG A 459 -36.39 11.34 5.94
CA ARG A 459 -35.97 9.92 5.77
C ARG A 459 -34.88 9.49 6.76
N ALA A 460 -34.26 10.42 7.46
CA ALA A 460 -33.24 10.17 8.48
C ALA A 460 -33.34 11.22 9.59
N PRO A 461 -33.02 10.87 10.85
CA PRO A 461 -33.05 11.83 11.95
C PRO A 461 -31.79 12.72 11.93
N ILE A 462 -31.88 13.90 12.55
CA ILE A 462 -30.83 14.94 12.53
C ILE A 462 -29.49 14.42 13.05
N GLY A 463 -29.52 13.55 14.06
CA GLY A 463 -28.35 12.93 14.67
C GLY A 463 -27.51 12.09 13.72
N HIS A 464 -28.08 11.55 12.63
CA HIS A 464 -27.28 10.84 11.62
C HIS A 464 -26.27 11.77 10.94
N PHE A 465 -26.58 13.06 10.77
CA PHE A 465 -25.64 14.05 10.25
C PHE A 465 -24.44 14.26 11.18
N VAL A 466 -24.70 14.33 12.49
CA VAL A 466 -23.65 14.49 13.49
C VAL A 466 -22.81 13.22 13.61
N THR A 467 -23.44 12.04 13.61
CA THR A 467 -22.73 10.75 13.56
C THR A 467 -21.84 10.65 12.34
N LEU A 468 -22.34 11.01 11.15
CA LEU A 468 -21.53 11.02 9.93
C LEU A 468 -20.33 11.96 10.05
N THR A 469 -20.56 13.19 10.51
CA THR A 469 -19.50 14.20 10.70
C THR A 469 -18.39 13.67 11.61
N ALA A 470 -18.77 13.07 12.75
CA ALA A 470 -17.82 12.52 13.71
C ALA A 470 -17.11 11.25 13.20
N TYR A 471 -17.84 10.39 12.48
CA TYR A 471 -17.31 9.14 11.94
C TYR A 471 -16.39 9.34 10.73
N TRP A 472 -16.53 10.48 10.02
CA TRP A 472 -15.79 10.74 8.78
C TRP A 472 -14.28 10.60 8.94
N ARG A 473 -13.71 11.02 10.09
CA ARG A 473 -12.27 10.89 10.36
C ARG A 473 -11.80 9.43 10.42
N THR A 474 -12.65 8.52 10.93
CA THR A 474 -12.38 7.07 10.97
C THR A 474 -12.31 6.49 9.56
N VAL A 475 -13.00 7.11 8.60
CA VAL A 475 -12.98 6.71 7.18
C VAL A 475 -11.77 7.28 6.45
N GLU A 476 -11.44 8.55 6.69
CA GLU A 476 -10.30 9.24 6.06
C GLU A 476 -8.95 8.63 6.47
N GLY A 477 -8.80 8.25 7.75
CA GLY A 477 -7.54 7.76 8.32
C GLY A 477 -6.94 6.57 7.57
N PRO A 478 -7.64 5.43 7.50
CA PRO A 478 -7.18 4.26 6.75
C PRO A 478 -6.87 4.60 5.30
N LEU A 479 -7.72 5.38 4.63
CA LEU A 479 -7.53 5.71 3.23
C LEU A 479 -6.21 6.46 2.98
N ALA A 480 -5.87 7.41 3.86
CA ALA A 480 -4.64 8.18 3.78
C ALA A 480 -3.38 7.34 4.06
N SER A 481 -3.50 6.34 4.92
CA SER A 481 -2.36 5.52 5.35
C SER A 481 -2.08 4.32 4.46
N VAL A 482 -2.92 3.95 3.48
CA VAL A 482 -2.73 2.73 2.65
C VAL A 482 -1.39 2.77 1.92
N SER A 483 -1.17 3.82 1.14
CA SER A 483 0.01 3.91 0.29
C SER A 483 1.31 4.04 1.08
N TRP A 484 1.25 4.68 2.25
CA TRP A 484 2.39 4.74 3.17
C TRP A 484 2.66 3.38 3.82
N SER A 485 1.61 2.68 4.25
CA SER A 485 1.74 1.38 4.93
C SER A 485 2.31 0.31 4.01
N ILE A 486 1.85 0.24 2.75
CA ILE A 486 2.38 -0.72 1.77
C ILE A 486 3.88 -0.47 1.56
N ARG A 487 4.27 0.80 1.35
CA ARG A 487 5.69 1.16 1.19
C ARG A 487 6.52 0.84 2.43
N ARG A 488 5.96 1.11 3.61
CA ARG A 488 6.61 0.82 4.90
C ARG A 488 6.82 -0.68 5.07
N VAL A 489 5.83 -1.52 4.74
CA VAL A 489 5.98 -2.99 4.75
C VAL A 489 7.08 -3.42 3.78
N SER A 490 7.07 -2.93 2.53
CA SER A 490 8.11 -3.27 1.55
C SER A 490 9.50 -2.91 2.05
N GLN A 491 9.69 -1.70 2.57
CA GLN A 491 10.98 -1.27 3.14
C GLN A 491 11.43 -2.19 4.27
N MET A 492 10.55 -2.47 5.23
CA MET A 492 10.90 -3.31 6.38
C MET A 492 11.17 -4.77 5.98
N LEU A 493 10.55 -5.26 4.90
CA LEU A 493 10.86 -6.58 4.34
C LEU A 493 12.27 -6.59 3.72
N THR A 494 12.60 -5.59 2.90
CA THR A 494 13.93 -5.43 2.29
C THR A 494 15.01 -5.35 3.36
N ASP A 495 14.80 -4.52 4.39
CA ASP A 495 15.73 -4.35 5.51
C ASP A 495 15.95 -5.68 6.26
N SER A 496 14.91 -6.50 6.38
CA SER A 496 14.95 -7.77 7.10
C SER A 496 15.43 -8.95 6.26
N GLU A 497 15.58 -8.79 4.94
CA GLU A 497 15.92 -9.89 4.04
C GLU A 497 17.30 -10.48 4.36
N ARG A 498 18.26 -9.64 4.74
CA ARG A 498 19.61 -10.12 5.07
C ARG A 498 19.59 -11.04 6.28
N LEU A 499 18.82 -10.70 7.32
CA LEU A 499 18.65 -11.59 8.47
C LEU A 499 17.95 -12.90 8.07
N LEU A 500 16.90 -12.83 7.25
CA LEU A 500 16.21 -14.02 6.76
C LEU A 500 17.17 -14.97 6.03
N GLN A 501 18.03 -14.45 5.14
CA GLN A 501 19.02 -15.26 4.44
C GLN A 501 20.03 -15.93 5.40
N LEU A 502 20.47 -15.22 6.44
CA LEU A 502 21.34 -15.80 7.47
C LEU A 502 20.64 -16.92 8.25
N MET A 503 19.39 -16.70 8.63
CA MET A 503 18.57 -17.71 9.35
C MET A 503 18.27 -18.96 8.52
N LEU A 504 18.18 -18.82 7.18
CA LEU A 504 17.99 -19.94 6.26
C LEU A 504 19.30 -20.69 5.93
N THR A 505 20.47 -20.13 6.31
CA THR A 505 21.76 -20.77 6.08
C THR A 505 21.90 -21.98 7.00
N LYS A 506 22.18 -23.15 6.42
CA LYS A 506 22.36 -24.39 7.19
C LYS A 506 23.80 -24.50 7.70
N PRO A 507 24.02 -24.92 8.96
CA PRO A 507 25.35 -25.25 9.44
C PRO A 507 25.96 -26.38 8.61
N SER A 508 27.23 -26.24 8.20
CA SER A 508 27.93 -27.31 7.47
C SER A 508 28.34 -28.48 8.37
N VAL A 509 28.41 -28.25 9.68
CA VAL A 509 28.65 -29.27 10.72
C VAL A 509 27.39 -29.34 11.57
N THR A 510 26.74 -30.49 11.60
CA THR A 510 25.58 -30.76 12.47
C THR A 510 25.83 -32.03 13.26
N ASP A 511 25.41 -32.04 14.51
CA ASP A 511 25.47 -33.25 15.33
C ASP A 511 24.60 -34.35 14.72
N ALA A 512 25.10 -35.58 14.77
CA ALA A 512 24.31 -36.74 14.37
C ALA A 512 23.06 -36.83 15.28
N PRO A 513 21.91 -37.31 14.78
CA PRO A 513 20.65 -37.34 15.54
C PRO A 513 20.69 -38.14 16.85
N ASN A 514 21.74 -38.94 17.07
CA ASN A 514 22.00 -39.71 18.30
C ASN A 514 23.30 -39.27 19.01
N ALA A 515 23.79 -38.05 18.77
CA ALA A 515 24.98 -37.55 19.46
C ALA A 515 24.69 -37.38 20.96
N THR A 516 25.45 -38.08 21.80
CA THR A 516 25.41 -37.92 23.25
C THR A 516 26.02 -36.58 23.67
N GLN A 517 25.37 -35.87 24.60
CA GLN A 517 25.93 -34.65 25.20
C GLN A 517 27.30 -34.95 25.81
N LEU A 518 28.31 -34.17 25.38
CA LEU A 518 29.62 -34.19 26.00
C LEU A 518 29.50 -33.52 27.37
N VAL A 519 29.89 -34.26 28.42
CA VAL A 519 29.84 -33.86 29.84
C VAL A 519 30.96 -32.88 30.17
#